data_AF-A0A3D2V591-F1
#
_entry.id   AF-A0A3D2V591-F1
#
_cell.length_a   1.000
_cell.length_b   1.000
_cell.length_c   1.000
_cell.angle_alpha   90.00
_cell.angle_beta   90.00
_cell.angle_gamma   90.00
#
_symmetry.space_group_name_H-M   'P 1'
#
loop_
_entity.id
_entity.type
_entity.pdbx_description
1 polymer ?
#
loop_
_entity_poly.entity_id
_entity_poly.type
_entity_poly.pdbx_seq_one_letter_code
_entity_poly.pdbx_strand_id
1 'polypeptide(L)'
;MVYNAGGASRLFGMRKMRSLLSYLGLIVFSGTIAHGADAADEGLEFFERRIRPLLVQHCMECHSADKEIESGLSLDGRTELLKGG
;
A
#
# COMPACT_ATOMS: atom_id res chain seq x y z
N MET A 1 65.81 -17.77 9.23
CA MET A 1 64.97 -16.69 8.68
C MET A 1 63.55 -16.93 9.13
N VAL A 2 63.03 -16.06 10.01
CA VAL A 2 61.70 -16.14 10.60
C VAL A 2 60.79 -15.21 9.80
N TYR A 3 59.71 -15.72 9.18
CA TYR A 3 58.63 -14.89 8.66
C TYR A 3 57.37 -15.09 9.49
N ASN A 4 56.85 -13.96 9.98
CA ASN A 4 55.74 -13.83 10.91
C ASN A 4 54.48 -13.45 10.11
N ALA A 5 53.41 -14.24 10.19
CA ALA A 5 52.17 -14.03 9.43
C ALA A 5 50.95 -14.04 10.36
N GLY A 6 50.85 -13.04 11.24
CA GLY A 6 49.77 -12.92 12.25
C GLY A 6 48.89 -11.68 12.18
N GLY A 7 48.99 -10.85 11.12
CA GLY A 7 48.41 -9.49 11.11
C GLY A 7 47.11 -9.27 10.30
N ALA A 8 46.76 -10.14 9.35
CA ALA A 8 45.78 -9.80 8.31
C ALA A 8 44.31 -10.15 8.66
N SER A 9 44.07 -11.06 9.61
CA SER A 9 42.75 -11.63 9.88
C SER A 9 41.85 -10.75 10.77
N ARG A 10 42.41 -9.81 11.55
CA ARG A 10 41.63 -8.94 12.45
C ARG A 10 41.00 -7.73 11.75
N LEU A 11 41.62 -7.23 10.67
CA LEU A 11 41.16 -6.04 9.96
C LEU A 11 39.98 -6.30 9.00
N PHE A 12 39.85 -7.52 8.47
CA PHE A 12 38.75 -7.91 7.58
C PHE A 12 37.41 -8.09 8.33
N GLY A 13 37.45 -8.59 9.57
CA GLY A 13 36.25 -8.81 10.40
C GLY A 13 35.57 -7.52 10.84
N MET A 14 36.35 -6.46 11.10
CA MET A 14 35.82 -5.18 11.58
C MET A 14 35.12 -4.36 10.49
N ARG A 15 35.55 -4.46 9.22
CA ARG A 15 34.92 -3.76 8.08
C ARG A 15 33.59 -4.40 7.67
N LYS A 16 33.49 -5.74 7.71
CA LYS A 16 32.22 -6.48 7.54
C LYS A 16 31.24 -6.20 8.68
N MET A 17 31.72 -6.19 9.94
CA MET A 17 30.89 -5.92 11.11
C MET A 17 30.29 -4.51 11.09
N ARG A 18 31.08 -3.49 10.72
CA ARG A 18 30.60 -2.11 10.60
C ARG A 18 29.57 -1.94 9.48
N SER A 19 29.79 -2.59 8.34
CA SER A 19 28.84 -2.58 7.22
C SER A 19 27.53 -3.30 7.54
N LEU A 20 27.58 -4.38 8.33
CA LEU A 20 26.39 -5.12 8.78
C LEU A 20 25.58 -4.32 9.80
N LEU A 21 26.24 -3.62 10.73
CA LEU A 21 25.57 -2.75 11.70
C LEU A 21 24.91 -1.53 11.04
N SER A 22 25.54 -0.96 10.00
CA SER A 22 24.93 0.11 9.19
C SER A 22 23.70 -0.37 8.40
N TYR A 23 23.74 -1.60 7.87
CA TYR A 23 22.62 -2.18 7.13
C TYR A 23 21.44 -2.51 8.05
N LEU A 24 21.72 -3.01 9.26
CA LEU A 24 20.70 -3.30 10.28
C LEU A 24 19.98 -2.03 10.76
N GLY A 25 20.72 -0.92 10.92
CA GLY A 25 20.15 0.38 11.30
C GLY A 25 19.23 0.99 10.24
N LEU A 26 19.52 0.77 8.95
CA LEU A 26 18.71 1.23 7.81
C LEU A 26 17.36 0.49 7.72
N ILE A 27 17.34 -0.81 8.03
CA ILE A 27 16.11 -1.62 8.03
C ILE A 27 15.17 -1.18 9.17
N VAL A 28 15.71 -0.83 10.34
CA VAL A 28 14.92 -0.39 11.49
C VAL A 28 14.30 1.01 11.27
N PHE A 29 14.96 1.89 10.51
CA PHE A 29 14.45 3.25 10.24
C PHE A 29 13.27 3.29 9.26
N SER A 30 13.12 2.29 8.38
CA SER A 30 12.05 2.29 7.36
C SER A 30 10.71 1.71 7.84
N GLY A 31 10.62 1.18 9.05
CA GLY A 31 9.48 0.39 9.53
C GLY A 31 8.32 1.16 10.17
N THR A 32 8.37 2.50 10.25
CA THR A 32 7.44 3.29 11.09
C THR A 32 6.40 4.10 10.32
N ILE A 33 5.86 3.61 9.20
CA ILE A 33 4.68 4.22 8.57
C ILE A 33 3.69 3.14 8.11
N ALA A 34 2.85 2.69 9.04
CA ALA A 34 1.59 2.02 8.73
C ALA A 34 0.67 2.09 9.95
N HIS A 35 -0.03 3.21 10.13
CA HIS A 35 -1.14 3.33 11.08
C HIS A 35 -2.25 4.12 10.37
N GLY A 36 -3.20 3.42 9.77
CA GLY A 36 -4.32 4.04 9.06
C GLY A 36 -5.31 3.07 8.40
N ALA A 37 -5.25 1.77 8.70
CA ALA A 37 -6.13 0.78 8.07
C ALA A 37 -7.47 0.61 8.80
N ASP A 38 -7.49 0.68 10.13
CA ASP A 38 -8.65 0.21 10.92
C ASP A 38 -9.94 1.00 10.67
N ALA A 39 -9.89 2.33 10.62
CA ALA A 39 -11.10 3.16 10.41
C ALA A 39 -11.60 3.16 8.96
N ALA A 40 -10.72 2.88 7.99
CA ALA A 40 -11.10 2.76 6.58
C ALA A 40 -11.81 1.43 6.29
N ASP A 41 -11.54 0.40 7.09
CA ASP A 41 -12.05 -0.95 6.88
C ASP A 41 -13.53 -1.09 7.25
N GLU A 42 -13.97 -0.51 8.38
CA GLU A 42 -15.38 -0.56 8.81
C GLU A 42 -16.34 0.13 7.81
N GLY A 43 -15.94 1.31 7.30
CA GLY A 43 -16.73 2.06 6.32
C GLY A 43 -16.81 1.34 4.98
N LEU A 44 -15.72 0.70 4.55
CA LEU A 44 -15.68 -0.08 3.31
C LEU A 44 -16.56 -1.34 3.45
N GLU A 45 -16.46 -2.06 4.56
CA GLU A 45 -17.29 -3.24 4.80
C GLU A 45 -18.79 -2.88 4.78
N PHE A 46 -19.16 -1.79 5.43
CA PHE A 46 -20.55 -1.29 5.40
C PHE A 46 -20.99 -0.94 3.97
N PHE A 47 -20.16 -0.22 3.22
CA PHE A 47 -20.45 0.14 1.83
C PHE A 47 -20.66 -1.11 0.97
N GLU A 48 -19.75 -2.08 1.03
CA GLU A 48 -19.80 -3.31 0.23
C GLU A 48 -21.00 -4.20 0.62
N ARG A 49 -21.32 -4.30 1.91
CA ARG A 49 -22.41 -5.18 2.40
C ARG A 49 -23.80 -4.54 2.33
N ARG A 50 -23.91 -3.21 2.43
CA ARG A 50 -25.20 -2.51 2.56
C ARG A 50 -25.53 -1.59 1.40
N ILE A 51 -24.55 -0.86 0.87
CA ILE A 51 -24.79 0.18 -0.14
C ILE A 51 -24.64 -0.37 -1.56
N ARG A 52 -23.51 -1.01 -1.88
CA ARG A 52 -23.23 -1.53 -3.23
C ARG A 52 -24.35 -2.43 -3.76
N PRO A 53 -24.95 -3.37 -2.98
CA PRO A 53 -26.02 -4.22 -3.51
C PRO A 53 -27.26 -3.44 -3.96
N LEU A 54 -27.57 -2.31 -3.30
CA LEU A 54 -28.71 -1.47 -3.66
C LEU A 54 -28.41 -0.69 -4.95
N LEU A 55 -27.20 -0.15 -5.09
CA LEU A 55 -26.79 0.56 -6.30
C LEU A 55 -26.83 -0.38 -7.52
N VAL A 56 -26.31 -1.60 -7.38
CA VAL A 56 -26.33 -2.60 -8.46
C VAL A 56 -27.76 -2.98 -8.85
N GLN A 57 -28.65 -3.15 -7.88
CA GLN A 57 -30.03 -3.59 -8.14
C GLN A 57 -30.94 -2.48 -8.68
N HIS A 58 -30.69 -1.22 -8.34
CA HIS A 58 -31.68 -0.15 -8.57
C HIS A 58 -31.15 1.07 -9.35
N CYS A 59 -29.84 1.21 -9.54
CA CYS A 59 -29.25 2.41 -10.12
C CYS A 59 -28.33 2.11 -11.31
N MET A 60 -27.56 1.03 -11.25
CA MET A 60 -26.55 0.71 -12.27
C MET A 60 -27.12 0.25 -13.60
N GLU A 61 -28.42 -0.08 -13.67
CA GLU A 61 -29.10 -0.41 -14.92
C GLU A 61 -29.07 0.77 -15.92
N CYS A 62 -29.18 1.99 -15.40
CA CYS A 62 -29.23 3.24 -16.18
C CYS A 62 -28.04 4.20 -15.94
N HIS A 63 -27.17 3.92 -14.95
CA HIS A 63 -26.07 4.81 -14.57
C HIS A 63 -24.70 4.10 -14.51
N SER A 64 -24.50 3.08 -15.35
CA SER A 64 -23.19 2.43 -15.52
C SER A 64 -22.67 2.66 -16.94
N ALA A 65 -21.37 2.87 -17.09
CA ALA A 65 -20.69 3.04 -18.36
C ALA A 65 -20.63 1.74 -19.18
N ASP A 66 -20.77 0.59 -18.52
CA ASP A 66 -20.95 -0.70 -19.19
C ASP A 66 -22.39 -0.90 -19.71
N LYS A 67 -23.30 0.04 -19.41
CA LYS A 67 -24.72 0.08 -19.78
C LYS A 67 -25.07 1.40 -20.48
N GLU A 68 -26.36 1.64 -20.70
CA GLU A 68 -26.81 2.96 -21.15
C GLU A 68 -26.61 3.97 -20.01
N ILE A 69 -25.95 5.08 -20.32
CA ILE A 69 -25.79 6.20 -19.39
C ILE A 69 -26.96 7.17 -19.60
N GLU A 70 -27.92 7.12 -18.69
CA GLU A 70 -29.03 8.06 -18.65
C GLU A 70 -28.66 9.34 -17.92
N SER A 71 -29.23 10.46 -18.37
CA SER A 71 -29.08 11.80 -17.76
C SER A 71 -27.64 12.27 -17.54
N GLY A 72 -26.65 11.66 -18.21
CA GLY A 72 -25.24 12.05 -18.08
C GLY A 72 -24.56 11.65 -16.77
N LEU A 73 -25.23 10.89 -15.90
CA LEU A 73 -24.72 10.44 -14.61
C LEU A 73 -24.11 9.03 -14.69
N SER A 74 -22.91 8.85 -14.13
CA SER A 74 -22.25 7.54 -13.99
C SER A 74 -21.81 7.28 -12.55
N LEU A 75 -22.06 6.06 -12.06
CA LEU A 75 -21.74 5.60 -10.70
C LEU A 75 -20.52 4.66 -10.63
N ASP A 76 -19.85 4.41 -11.76
CA ASP A 76 -18.72 3.45 -11.82
C ASP A 76 -17.44 3.99 -11.16
N GLY A 77 -17.32 5.31 -11.07
CA GLY A 77 -16.13 5.99 -10.61
C GLY A 77 -16.46 7.20 -9.74
N ARG A 78 -15.57 7.50 -8.81
CA ARG A 78 -15.73 8.64 -7.90
C ARG A 78 -15.78 9.97 -8.66
N THR A 79 -14.95 10.13 -9.69
CA THR A 79 -14.85 11.39 -10.44
C THR A 79 -16.15 11.67 -11.19
N GLU A 80 -16.70 10.65 -11.81
CA GLU A 80 -17.92 10.65 -12.61
C GLU A 80 -19.14 10.90 -11.72
N LEU A 81 -19.20 10.22 -10.58
CA LEU A 81 -20.25 10.42 -9.58
C LEU A 81 -20.25 11.86 -9.02
N LEU A 82 -19.06 12.43 -8.79
CA LEU A 82 -18.93 13.82 -8.32
C LEU A 82 -19.22 14.86 -9.40
N LYS A 83 -19.05 14.52 -10.67
CA LYS A 83 -19.42 15.38 -11.80
C LYS A 83 -20.94 15.58 -11.87
N GLY A 84 -21.71 14.58 -11.44
CA GLY A 84 -23.17 14.57 -11.53
C GLY A 84 -23.68 14.23 -12.93
N GLY A 85 -25.00 14.34 -13.13
CA GLY A 85 -25.69 14.23 -14.41
C GLY A 85 -26.45 15.51 -14.72
#